data_AF-A0A7J5WV98-F1
#
_entry.id   AF-A0A7J5WV98-F1
#
_cell.length_a   1.000
_cell.length_b   1.000
_cell.length_c   1.000
_cell.angle_alpha   90.00
_cell.angle_beta   90.00
_cell.angle_gamma   90.00
#
_symmetry.space_group_name_H-M   'P 1'
#
loop_
_entity.id
_entity.type
_entity.pdbx_description
1 polymer ?
#
loop_
_entity_poly.entity_id
_entity_poly.type
_entity_poly.pdbx_seq_one_letter_code
_entity_poly.pdbx_strand_id
1 'polypeptide(L)'
;MSSALASIRVGVRTATGTEPAADVLDRHGLRIPARSPSFGMVVAEWLTDPVPAAERLGVTWSATTPITGSDRVHATTVVTRVGPDGIDREVRLLDDTGRVRESGTETWRTEIRTEVIPSLDFCSIEWGEQLCGRLHHDAAFTSSVSTWDGTVGLRCGNREVHLRIYKGQVIDVTRRALLGATFTFEAAPVTWVDLMLSDSDDFMRRALRGEFSSAGNGYEYLRLTKPLHAIIQNARAMAREVHS
;
A
#
# COMPACT_ATOMS: atom_id res chain seq x y z
N MET A 1 28.48 2.19 2.91
CA MET A 1 27.52 1.22 2.32
C MET A 1 26.38 0.82 3.27
N SER A 2 26.59 0.73 4.59
CA SER A 2 25.54 0.36 5.57
C SER A 2 24.39 1.37 5.76
N SER A 3 24.56 2.65 5.38
CA SER A 3 23.60 3.73 5.69
C SER A 3 22.40 3.83 4.74
N ALA A 4 22.56 3.44 3.47
CA ALA A 4 21.52 3.65 2.43
C ALA A 4 20.40 2.60 2.49
N LEU A 5 20.71 1.38 2.94
CA LEU A 5 19.70 0.35 3.21
C LEU A 5 18.94 0.62 4.52
N ALA A 6 19.62 1.17 5.54
CA ALA A 6 19.01 1.55 6.81
C ALA A 6 17.93 2.64 6.65
N SER A 7 17.96 3.40 5.56
CA SER A 7 16.94 4.40 5.22
C SER A 7 15.74 3.85 4.44
N ILE A 8 15.76 2.59 3.96
CA ILE A 8 14.63 2.03 3.23
C ILE A 8 13.56 1.58 4.22
N ARG A 9 12.42 2.27 4.20
CA ARG A 9 11.26 1.97 5.03
C ARG A 9 9.99 2.13 4.22
N VAL A 10 8.92 1.47 4.65
CA VAL A 10 7.59 1.70 4.11
C VAL A 10 7.24 3.19 4.24
N GLY A 11 6.74 3.77 3.16
CA GLY A 11 6.41 5.20 3.08
C GLY A 11 7.53 6.10 2.56
N VAL A 12 8.76 5.62 2.37
CA VAL A 12 9.82 6.40 1.70
C VAL A 12 9.37 6.74 0.28
N ARG A 13 9.45 8.03 -0.07
CA ARG A 13 9.03 8.56 -1.37
C ARG A 13 10.16 9.25 -2.10
N THR A 14 10.14 9.14 -3.42
CA THR A 14 10.96 9.96 -4.31
C THR A 14 10.08 10.56 -5.40
N ALA A 15 10.51 11.69 -5.95
CA ALA A 15 9.88 12.34 -7.09
C ALA A 15 10.95 12.90 -8.01
N THR A 16 10.75 12.77 -9.31
CA THR A 16 11.64 13.34 -10.32
C THR A 16 11.15 14.72 -10.77
N GLY A 17 11.99 15.42 -11.53
CA GLY A 17 11.53 16.56 -12.32
C GLY A 17 10.64 16.12 -13.48
N THR A 18 9.92 17.09 -14.04
CA THR A 18 9.12 16.91 -15.25
C THR A 18 9.99 17.01 -16.50
N GLU A 19 9.93 15.98 -17.35
CA GLU A 19 10.67 15.92 -18.62
C GLU A 19 9.78 15.36 -19.75
N PRO A 20 10.03 15.70 -21.02
CA PRO A 20 9.40 15.02 -22.14
C PRO A 20 9.77 13.53 -22.13
N ALA A 21 8.79 12.65 -22.31
CA ALA A 21 9.01 11.21 -22.25
C ALA A 21 9.99 10.71 -23.34
N ALA A 22 9.98 11.33 -24.52
CA ALA A 22 10.95 11.03 -25.58
C ALA A 22 12.39 11.38 -25.17
N ASP A 23 12.60 12.55 -24.55
CA ASP A 23 13.93 13.02 -24.14
C ASP A 23 14.59 12.09 -23.12
N VAL A 24 13.79 11.48 -22.23
CA VAL A 24 14.25 10.45 -21.31
C VAL A 24 14.86 9.28 -22.08
N LEU A 25 14.12 8.71 -23.04
CA LEU A 25 14.59 7.56 -23.81
C LEU A 25 15.79 7.91 -24.72
N ASP A 26 15.74 9.07 -25.37
CA ASP A 26 16.78 9.52 -26.29
C ASP A 26 18.12 9.73 -25.58
N ARG A 27 18.11 10.26 -24.35
CA ARG A 27 19.32 10.41 -23.50
C ARG A 27 20.01 9.07 -23.23
N HIS A 28 19.26 7.98 -23.21
CA HIS A 28 19.75 6.62 -22.99
C HIS A 28 19.89 5.81 -24.29
N GLY A 29 19.73 6.45 -25.46
CA GLY A 29 19.87 5.80 -26.77
C GLY A 29 18.78 4.75 -27.05
N LEU A 30 17.64 4.83 -26.37
CA LEU A 30 16.56 3.86 -26.48
C LEU A 30 15.50 4.32 -27.48
N ARG A 31 15.03 3.39 -28.32
CA ARG A 31 13.94 3.63 -29.26
C ARG A 31 12.82 2.63 -29.00
N ILE A 32 11.74 3.14 -28.41
CA ILE A 32 10.52 2.36 -28.19
C ILE A 32 9.39 2.99 -29.00
N PRO A 33 8.62 2.22 -29.77
CA PRO A 33 7.44 2.74 -30.44
C PRO A 33 6.52 3.41 -29.42
N ALA A 34 6.11 4.66 -29.66
CA ALA A 34 5.30 5.44 -28.71
C ALA A 34 3.93 4.81 -28.37
N ARG A 35 3.47 3.82 -29.16
CA ARG A 35 2.24 3.05 -28.91
C ARG A 35 2.51 1.69 -28.24
N SER A 36 3.75 1.40 -27.89
CA SER A 36 4.10 0.17 -27.19
C SER A 36 3.51 0.20 -25.78
N PRO A 37 2.86 -0.88 -25.31
CA PRO A 37 2.38 -0.97 -23.93
C PRO A 37 3.52 -0.91 -22.89
N SER A 38 4.78 -1.08 -23.31
CA SER A 38 5.97 -0.96 -22.46
C SER A 38 6.59 0.44 -22.45
N PHE A 39 6.08 1.39 -23.25
CA PHE A 39 6.71 2.71 -23.39
C PHE A 39 6.81 3.43 -22.05
N GLY A 40 5.71 3.58 -21.31
CA GLY A 40 5.73 4.22 -19.99
C GLY A 40 6.55 3.44 -18.97
N MET A 41 6.48 2.11 -18.96
CA MET A 41 7.29 1.28 -18.06
C MET A 41 8.80 1.56 -18.20
N VAL A 42 9.30 1.65 -19.45
CA VAL A 42 10.72 1.94 -19.68
C VAL A 42 11.06 3.39 -19.36
N VAL A 43 10.17 4.35 -19.67
CA VAL A 43 10.36 5.74 -19.23
C VAL A 43 10.50 5.82 -17.70
N ALA A 44 9.65 5.11 -16.96
CA ALA A 44 9.70 5.05 -15.50
C ALA A 44 11.01 4.42 -14.98
N GLU A 45 11.51 3.37 -15.64
CA GLU A 45 12.77 2.73 -15.30
C GLU A 45 13.96 3.69 -15.39
N TRP A 46 13.99 4.59 -16.37
CA TRP A 46 15.07 5.56 -16.53
C TRP A 46 14.89 6.86 -15.76
N LEU A 47 13.66 7.16 -15.34
CA LEU A 47 13.39 8.28 -14.44
C LEU A 47 13.71 7.95 -12.97
N THR A 48 13.53 6.70 -12.55
CA THR A 48 13.60 6.33 -11.14
C THR A 48 14.91 5.64 -10.79
N ASP A 49 15.51 6.04 -9.67
CA ASP A 49 16.70 5.36 -9.16
C ASP A 49 16.34 3.91 -8.77
N PRO A 50 17.26 2.94 -8.98
CA PRO A 50 17.08 1.58 -8.48
C PRO A 50 17.10 1.58 -6.95
N VAL A 51 16.48 0.55 -6.35
CA VAL A 51 16.58 0.34 -4.90
C VAL A 51 18.04 -0.05 -4.56
N PRO A 52 18.73 0.69 -3.66
CA PRO A 52 20.14 0.43 -3.35
C PRO A 52 20.38 -1.00 -2.85
N ALA A 53 21.44 -1.65 -3.35
CA ALA A 53 21.84 -3.01 -2.95
C ALA A 53 20.70 -4.05 -3.05
N ALA A 54 19.83 -3.87 -4.06
CA ALA A 54 18.75 -4.78 -4.37
C ALA A 54 18.69 -5.08 -5.87
N GLU A 55 18.21 -6.27 -6.22
CA GLU A 55 17.98 -6.71 -7.59
C GLU A 55 16.46 -6.69 -7.87
N ARG A 56 16.03 -6.06 -8.97
CA ARG A 56 14.62 -6.09 -9.36
C ARG A 56 14.26 -7.45 -9.93
N LEU A 57 13.36 -8.16 -9.25
CA LEU A 57 12.87 -9.48 -9.68
C LEU A 57 11.76 -9.38 -10.71
N GLY A 58 10.97 -8.31 -10.67
CA GLY A 58 9.83 -8.16 -11.54
C GLY A 58 9.16 -6.80 -11.43
N VAL A 59 8.35 -6.51 -12.43
CA VAL A 59 7.49 -5.33 -12.48
C VAL A 59 6.13 -5.74 -13.03
N THR A 60 5.07 -5.32 -12.36
CA THR A 60 3.70 -5.34 -12.91
C THR A 60 3.33 -3.93 -13.27
N TRP A 61 2.91 -3.70 -14.51
CA TRP A 61 2.66 -2.37 -15.04
C TRP A 61 1.24 -2.23 -15.58
N SER A 62 0.60 -1.09 -15.31
CA SER A 62 -0.74 -0.74 -15.77
C SER A 62 -0.70 0.58 -16.53
N ALA A 63 -1.02 0.50 -17.83
CA ALA A 63 -1.10 1.63 -18.73
C ALA A 63 -2.57 1.93 -19.08
N THR A 64 -3.37 2.34 -18.09
CA THR A 64 -4.80 2.65 -18.31
C THR A 64 -4.99 3.87 -19.22
N THR A 65 -4.09 4.85 -19.16
CA THR A 65 -4.05 5.97 -20.10
C THR A 65 -2.62 6.16 -20.60
N PRO A 66 -2.20 5.37 -21.61
CA PRO A 66 -0.82 5.32 -22.05
C PRO A 66 -0.25 6.70 -22.38
N ILE A 67 1.00 6.93 -21.97
CA ILE A 67 1.77 8.10 -22.36
C ILE A 67 2.41 7.86 -23.73
N THR A 68 2.79 8.95 -24.37
CA THR A 68 3.42 9.02 -25.68
C THR A 68 4.68 9.86 -25.59
N GLY A 69 5.53 9.82 -26.63
CA GLY A 69 6.76 10.62 -26.64
C GLY A 69 6.56 12.13 -26.52
N SER A 70 5.37 12.64 -26.88
CA SER A 70 5.02 14.06 -26.73
C SER A 70 4.54 14.44 -25.32
N ASP A 71 4.20 13.47 -24.47
CA ASP A 71 3.77 13.75 -23.11
C ASP A 71 4.96 14.20 -22.26
N ARG A 72 4.71 15.16 -21.37
CA ARG A 72 5.63 15.55 -20.30
C ARG A 72 5.23 14.82 -19.03
N VAL A 73 6.19 14.17 -18.39
CA VAL A 73 5.94 13.32 -17.24
C VAL A 73 7.00 13.52 -16.16
N HIS A 74 6.61 13.25 -14.92
CA HIS A 74 7.53 12.96 -13.83
C HIS A 74 7.14 11.64 -13.18
N ALA A 75 8.13 10.97 -12.60
CA ALA A 75 7.90 9.74 -11.84
C ALA A 75 7.84 10.06 -10.35
N THR A 76 6.94 9.37 -9.64
CA THR A 76 7.00 9.27 -8.18
C THR A 76 7.13 7.81 -7.79
N THR A 77 7.84 7.56 -6.70
CA THR A 77 7.92 6.22 -6.11
C THR A 77 7.50 6.25 -4.65
N VAL A 78 7.01 5.13 -4.15
CA VAL A 78 6.76 4.90 -2.73
C VAL A 78 7.05 3.46 -2.38
N VAL A 79 7.86 3.24 -1.35
CA VAL A 79 8.06 1.89 -0.79
C VAL A 79 6.78 1.47 -0.07
N THR A 80 6.13 0.41 -0.56
CA THR A 80 4.85 -0.07 -0.02
C THR A 80 5.01 -1.26 0.91
N ARG A 81 6.15 -1.95 0.85
CA ARG A 81 6.49 -3.05 1.76
C ARG A 81 7.99 -3.17 1.93
N VAL A 82 8.40 -3.48 3.15
CA VAL A 82 9.73 -4.00 3.48
C VAL A 82 9.52 -5.31 4.22
N GLY A 83 9.91 -6.42 3.62
CA GLY A 83 9.75 -7.76 4.19
C GLY A 83 11.09 -8.51 4.29
N PRO A 84 11.08 -9.72 4.87
CA PRO A 84 12.29 -10.55 4.97
C PRO A 84 12.83 -10.95 3.59
N ASP A 85 11.95 -11.10 2.60
CA ASP A 85 12.27 -11.61 1.27
C ASP A 85 12.52 -10.51 0.23
N GLY A 86 12.35 -9.23 0.60
CA GLY A 86 12.50 -8.12 -0.33
C GLY A 86 11.64 -6.90 -0.05
N ILE A 87 11.63 -6.00 -1.02
CA ILE A 87 10.98 -4.69 -0.99
C ILE A 87 9.99 -4.61 -2.14
N ASP A 88 8.78 -4.13 -1.87
CA ASP A 88 7.84 -3.73 -2.91
C ASP A 88 7.78 -2.21 -3.00
N ARG A 89 7.84 -1.68 -4.21
CA ARG A 89 7.81 -0.24 -4.51
C ARG A 89 6.78 0.03 -5.57
N GLU A 90 5.86 0.96 -5.29
CA GLU A 90 5.00 1.49 -6.35
C GLU A 90 5.73 2.61 -7.08
N VAL A 91 5.58 2.64 -8.39
CA VAL A 91 6.03 3.69 -9.29
C VAL A 91 4.83 4.24 -10.04
N ARG A 92 4.72 5.56 -10.15
CA ARG A 92 3.65 6.24 -10.90
C ARG A 92 4.27 7.24 -11.86
N LEU A 93 3.75 7.30 -13.08
CA LEU A 93 4.00 8.39 -14.02
C LEU A 93 2.83 9.36 -13.97
N LEU A 94 3.15 10.63 -13.74
CA LEU A 94 2.20 11.72 -13.64
C LEU A 94 2.45 12.74 -14.74
N ASP A 95 1.39 13.33 -15.27
CA ASP A 95 1.50 14.47 -16.16
C ASP A 95 1.71 15.80 -15.40
N ASP A 96 1.83 16.89 -16.14
CA ASP A 96 2.03 18.25 -15.61
C ASP A 96 0.87 18.74 -14.72
N THR A 97 -0.30 18.10 -14.78
CA THR A 97 -1.45 18.41 -13.93
C THR A 97 -1.47 17.58 -12.64
N GLY A 98 -0.49 16.69 -12.46
CA GLY A 98 -0.44 15.77 -11.32
C GLY A 98 -1.39 14.58 -11.45
N ARG A 99 -1.92 14.31 -12.65
CA ARG A 99 -2.76 13.14 -12.89
C ARG A 99 -1.89 11.93 -13.17
N VAL A 100 -2.14 10.83 -12.46
CA VAL A 100 -1.51 9.54 -12.73
C VAL A 100 -1.98 9.03 -14.10
N ARG A 101 -1.03 8.81 -15.00
CA ARG A 101 -1.26 8.29 -16.37
C ARG A 101 -1.03 6.78 -16.44
N GLU A 102 0.05 6.34 -15.81
CA GLU A 102 0.47 4.95 -15.72
C GLU A 102 1.07 4.68 -14.35
N SER A 103 1.05 3.42 -13.92
CA SER A 103 1.64 3.00 -12.64
C SER A 103 2.05 1.54 -12.67
N GLY A 104 2.96 1.17 -11.78
CA GLY A 104 3.36 -0.20 -11.61
C GLY A 104 3.90 -0.50 -10.23
N THR A 105 3.99 -1.79 -9.91
CA THR A 105 4.63 -2.29 -8.70
C THR A 105 5.88 -3.05 -9.09
N GLU A 106 7.00 -2.64 -8.53
CA GLU A 106 8.28 -3.33 -8.64
C GLU A 106 8.51 -4.17 -7.39
N THR A 107 9.02 -5.39 -7.57
CA THR A 107 9.48 -6.26 -6.48
C THR A 107 10.99 -6.40 -6.57
N TRP A 108 11.66 -6.13 -5.45
CA TRP A 108 13.11 -6.09 -5.34
C TRP A 108 13.58 -7.10 -4.30
N ARG A 109 14.61 -7.90 -4.61
CA ARG A 109 15.29 -8.79 -3.66
C ARG A 109 16.50 -8.06 -3.08
N THR A 110 16.62 -8.07 -1.76
CA THR A 110 17.81 -7.55 -1.08
C THR A 110 18.73 -8.71 -0.71
N GLU A 111 20.04 -8.56 -0.92
CA GLU A 111 21.03 -9.53 -0.42
C GLU A 111 21.25 -9.40 1.08
N ILE A 112 20.96 -8.21 1.62
CA ILE A 112 21.07 -7.87 3.03
C ILE A 112 19.69 -7.97 3.67
N ARG A 113 19.62 -8.56 4.86
CA ARG A 113 18.38 -8.64 5.63
C ARG A 113 17.94 -7.24 6.02
N THR A 114 16.79 -6.82 5.50
CA THR A 114 16.21 -5.53 5.86
C THR A 114 15.46 -5.65 7.19
N GLU A 115 15.52 -4.60 8.01
CA GLU A 115 14.74 -4.53 9.24
C GLU A 115 13.25 -4.39 8.89
N VAL A 116 12.47 -5.40 9.27
CA VAL A 116 11.02 -5.38 9.12
C VAL A 116 10.45 -4.69 10.35
N ILE A 117 9.64 -3.64 10.13
CA ILE A 117 8.91 -2.95 11.18
C ILE A 117 7.47 -3.48 11.16
N PRO A 118 7.05 -4.35 12.11
CA PRO A 118 5.75 -5.03 12.01
C PRO A 118 4.56 -4.06 11.94
N SER A 119 4.66 -2.92 12.61
CA SER A 119 3.65 -1.85 12.60
C SER A 119 3.41 -1.22 11.21
N LEU A 120 4.34 -1.40 10.27
CA LEU A 120 4.23 -0.97 8.87
C LEU A 120 4.02 -2.14 7.90
N ASP A 121 4.04 -3.39 8.38
CA ASP A 121 3.83 -4.58 7.55
C ASP A 121 2.33 -4.89 7.40
N PHE A 122 1.60 -3.97 6.79
CA PHE A 122 0.14 -3.95 6.73
C PHE A 122 -0.46 -5.29 6.29
N CYS A 123 -1.50 -5.72 7.03
CA CYS A 123 -2.22 -6.98 6.81
C CYS A 123 -1.37 -8.26 6.96
N SER A 124 -0.21 -8.20 7.61
CA SER A 124 0.48 -9.38 8.14
C SER A 124 -0.15 -9.86 9.45
N ILE A 125 0.25 -11.06 9.91
CA ILE A 125 -0.21 -11.61 11.19
C ILE A 125 0.34 -10.80 12.36
N GLU A 126 1.66 -10.55 12.36
CA GLU A 126 2.31 -9.77 13.42
C GLU A 126 1.72 -8.35 13.53
N TRP A 127 1.43 -7.71 12.39
CA TRP A 127 0.72 -6.44 12.36
C TRP A 127 -0.69 -6.54 12.97
N GLY A 128 -1.44 -7.59 12.62
CA GLY A 128 -2.77 -7.84 13.15
C GLY A 128 -2.79 -8.11 14.65
N GLU A 129 -1.77 -8.81 15.18
CA GLU A 129 -1.60 -9.07 16.61
C GLU A 129 -1.28 -7.79 17.39
N GLN A 130 -0.39 -6.93 16.87
CA GLN A 130 -0.12 -5.62 17.46
C GLN A 130 -1.38 -4.73 17.47
N LEU A 131 -2.12 -4.72 16.37
CA LEU A 131 -3.38 -4.00 16.26
C LEU A 131 -4.42 -4.52 17.26
N CYS A 132 -4.55 -5.85 17.39
CA CYS A 132 -5.43 -6.50 18.36
C CYS A 132 -5.15 -6.02 19.79
N GLY A 133 -3.87 -5.97 20.19
CA GLY A 133 -3.46 -5.46 21.50
C GLY A 133 -3.93 -4.02 21.77
N ARG A 134 -3.98 -3.16 20.75
CA ARG A 134 -4.53 -1.80 20.88
C ARG A 134 -6.05 -1.79 20.94
N LEU A 135 -6.70 -2.55 20.08
CA LEU A 135 -8.16 -2.60 20.00
C LEU A 135 -8.81 -3.10 21.30
N HIS A 136 -8.15 -3.99 22.05
CA HIS A 136 -8.61 -4.42 23.37
C HIS A 136 -8.69 -3.29 24.41
N HIS A 137 -7.92 -2.22 24.22
CA HIS A 137 -7.90 -1.05 25.10
C HIS A 137 -8.76 0.12 24.57
N ASP A 138 -9.34 -0.02 23.38
CA ASP A 138 -10.19 1.00 22.77
C ASP A 138 -11.67 0.75 23.10
N ALA A 139 -12.18 1.52 24.07
CA ALA A 139 -13.57 1.44 24.48
C ALA A 139 -14.57 1.79 23.35
N ALA A 140 -14.19 2.65 22.39
CA ALA A 140 -15.04 2.98 21.25
C ALA A 140 -15.15 1.79 20.31
N PHE A 141 -14.05 1.07 20.07
CA PHE A 141 -14.06 -0.19 19.34
C PHE A 141 -14.91 -1.24 20.08
N THR A 142 -14.57 -1.58 21.33
CA THR A 142 -15.25 -2.64 22.09
C THR A 142 -16.75 -2.42 22.20
N SER A 143 -17.20 -1.19 22.47
CA SER A 143 -18.62 -0.87 22.53
C SER A 143 -19.31 -1.05 21.17
N SER A 144 -18.67 -0.60 20.09
CA SER A 144 -19.24 -0.66 18.73
C SER A 144 -19.45 -2.07 18.18
N VAL A 145 -18.67 -3.04 18.66
CA VAL A 145 -18.76 -4.47 18.27
C VAL A 145 -19.32 -5.37 19.37
N SER A 146 -19.80 -4.82 20.48
CA SER A 146 -20.32 -5.58 21.64
C SER A 146 -21.47 -6.56 21.31
N THR A 147 -22.28 -6.25 20.31
CA THR A 147 -23.44 -7.04 19.86
C THR A 147 -23.18 -7.74 18.52
N TRP A 148 -21.94 -7.74 18.07
CA TRP A 148 -21.55 -8.29 16.78
C TRP A 148 -20.52 -9.40 16.96
N ASP A 149 -20.80 -10.53 16.30
CA ASP A 149 -19.91 -11.68 16.25
C ASP A 149 -19.64 -11.98 14.78
N GLY A 150 -18.37 -12.10 14.42
CA GLY A 150 -18.00 -12.33 13.04
C GLY A 150 -16.50 -12.22 12.80
N THR A 151 -16.10 -12.13 11.54
CA THR A 151 -14.70 -11.99 11.15
C THR A 151 -14.55 -10.85 10.16
N VAL A 152 -13.67 -9.91 10.46
CA VAL A 152 -13.30 -8.83 9.55
C VAL A 152 -12.00 -9.21 8.85
N GLY A 153 -12.00 -9.27 7.53
CA GLY A 153 -10.79 -9.39 6.73
C GLY A 153 -10.22 -8.00 6.43
N LEU A 154 -8.91 -7.84 6.51
CA LEU A 154 -8.18 -6.65 6.07
C LEU A 154 -7.16 -7.09 5.02
N ARG A 155 -7.29 -6.57 3.79
CA ARG A 155 -6.44 -6.98 2.65
C ARG A 155 -5.62 -5.82 2.09
N CYS A 156 -4.31 -6.05 1.95
CA CYS A 156 -3.33 -5.18 1.33
C CYS A 156 -2.65 -5.93 0.18
N GLY A 157 -3.11 -5.67 -1.05
CA GLY A 157 -2.70 -6.46 -2.22
C GLY A 157 -3.03 -7.94 -2.05
N ASN A 158 -2.00 -8.79 -2.10
CA ASN A 158 -2.15 -10.25 -1.97
C ASN A 158 -2.12 -10.76 -0.52
N ARG A 159 -2.00 -9.86 0.46
CA ARG A 159 -1.92 -10.21 1.89
C ARG A 159 -3.21 -9.88 2.59
N GLU A 160 -3.65 -10.79 3.44
CA GLU A 160 -4.88 -10.63 4.20
C GLU A 160 -4.69 -11.17 5.61
N VAL A 161 -5.25 -10.43 6.56
CA VAL A 161 -5.38 -10.85 7.96
C VAL A 161 -6.85 -10.78 8.35
N HIS A 162 -7.29 -11.78 9.12
CA HIS A 162 -8.63 -11.91 9.64
C HIS A 162 -8.60 -11.60 11.13
N LEU A 163 -9.45 -10.67 11.55
CA LEU A 163 -9.72 -10.36 12.95
C LEU A 163 -11.05 -11.02 13.32
N ARG A 164 -11.00 -12.09 14.12
CA ARG A 164 -12.21 -12.76 14.61
C ARG A 164 -12.69 -12.04 15.85
N ILE A 165 -13.92 -11.52 15.80
CA ILE A 165 -14.51 -10.73 16.87
C ILE A 165 -15.65 -11.52 17.50
N TYR A 166 -15.67 -11.53 18.82
CA TYR A 166 -16.72 -12.11 19.62
C TYR A 166 -16.97 -11.27 20.87
N LYS A 167 -18.23 -10.90 21.12
CA LYS A 167 -18.64 -10.11 22.31
C LYS A 167 -17.76 -8.87 22.56
N GLY A 168 -17.50 -8.11 21.50
CA GLY A 168 -16.74 -6.87 21.56
C GLY A 168 -15.22 -7.01 21.65
N GLN A 169 -14.69 -8.22 21.55
CA GLN A 169 -13.25 -8.50 21.64
C GLN A 169 -12.74 -9.22 20.40
N VAL A 170 -11.52 -8.90 19.97
CA VAL A 170 -10.81 -9.72 18.98
C VAL A 170 -10.28 -10.95 19.73
N ILE A 171 -10.76 -12.13 19.37
CA ILE A 171 -10.41 -13.41 20.03
C ILE A 171 -9.36 -14.21 19.26
N ASP A 172 -9.12 -13.88 17.99
CA ASP A 172 -8.16 -14.57 17.13
C ASP A 172 -7.70 -13.66 15.98
N VAL A 173 -6.42 -13.78 15.61
CA VAL A 173 -5.79 -13.11 14.46
C VAL A 173 -5.18 -14.17 13.58
N THR A 174 -5.71 -14.34 12.37
CA THR A 174 -5.31 -15.46 11.50
C THR A 174 -5.24 -15.04 10.03
N ARG A 175 -4.56 -15.82 9.18
CA ARG A 175 -4.52 -15.57 7.73
C ARG A 175 -5.84 -15.93 7.06
N ARG A 176 -6.57 -16.89 7.63
CA ARG A 176 -7.84 -17.36 7.11
C ARG A 176 -8.64 -18.03 8.22
N ALA A 177 -9.76 -17.43 8.57
CA ALA A 177 -10.72 -18.06 9.49
C ALA A 177 -11.42 -19.26 8.82
N LEU A 178 -11.88 -20.22 9.63
CA LEU A 178 -12.51 -21.46 9.16
C LEU A 178 -13.68 -21.23 8.19
N LEU A 179 -14.51 -20.22 8.45
CA LEU A 179 -15.66 -19.84 7.61
C LEU A 179 -15.35 -18.66 6.67
N GLY A 180 -14.09 -18.25 6.58
CA GLY A 180 -13.70 -17.01 5.90
C GLY A 180 -14.06 -15.75 6.69
N ALA A 181 -13.86 -14.59 6.07
CA ALA A 181 -14.27 -13.31 6.63
C ALA A 181 -15.76 -13.07 6.33
N THR A 182 -16.49 -12.47 7.28
CA THR A 182 -17.86 -11.98 7.06
C THR A 182 -17.88 -10.93 5.95
N PHE A 183 -16.90 -10.03 5.98
CA PHE A 183 -16.53 -9.17 4.87
C PHE A 183 -15.03 -8.90 4.94
N THR A 184 -14.43 -8.60 3.80
CA THR A 184 -13.04 -8.13 3.71
C THR A 184 -13.04 -6.68 3.25
N PHE A 185 -12.28 -5.84 3.94
CA PHE A 185 -11.96 -4.47 3.52
C PHE A 185 -10.61 -4.47 2.79
N GLU A 186 -10.58 -3.92 1.59
CA GLU A 186 -9.49 -4.15 0.64
C GLU A 186 -9.03 -2.84 0.00
N ALA A 187 -7.71 -2.71 -0.16
CA ALA A 187 -7.11 -1.69 -1.00
C ALA A 187 -5.72 -2.07 -1.49
N ALA A 188 -5.25 -1.31 -2.49
CA ALA A 188 -3.90 -1.42 -3.00
C ALA A 188 -2.86 -1.07 -1.91
N PRO A 189 -1.64 -1.64 -1.97
CA PRO A 189 -0.60 -1.37 -0.98
C PRO A 189 -0.28 0.11 -0.78
N VAL A 190 -0.22 0.89 -1.86
CA VAL A 190 -0.02 2.34 -1.76
C VAL A 190 -1.15 3.06 -1.05
N THR A 191 -2.40 2.64 -1.26
CA THR A 191 -3.57 3.25 -0.64
C THR A 191 -3.52 3.04 0.88
N TRP A 192 -3.05 1.86 1.32
CA TRP A 192 -2.73 1.59 2.73
C TRP A 192 -1.63 2.51 3.25
N VAL A 193 -0.50 2.65 2.55
CA VAL A 193 0.58 3.57 2.95
C VAL A 193 0.06 5.00 3.09
N ASP A 194 -0.65 5.51 2.07
CA ASP A 194 -1.25 6.84 2.05
C ASP A 194 -2.23 7.01 3.22
N LEU A 195 -3.00 5.97 3.57
CA LEU A 195 -3.98 6.02 4.66
C LEU A 195 -3.30 6.00 6.02
N MET A 196 -2.30 5.16 6.19
CA MET A 196 -1.66 4.93 7.47
C MET A 196 -0.74 6.09 7.87
N LEU A 197 -0.06 6.69 6.88
CA LEU A 197 0.98 7.69 7.09
C LEU A 197 0.55 9.13 6.78
N SER A 198 -0.67 9.36 6.30
CA SER A 198 -1.20 10.71 6.09
C SER A 198 -1.25 11.50 7.42
N ASP A 199 -1.07 12.81 7.33
CA ASP A 199 -1.18 13.69 8.50
C ASP A 199 -2.63 13.83 8.99
N SER A 200 -3.60 13.75 8.07
CA SER A 200 -5.02 13.95 8.34
C SER A 200 -5.78 12.63 8.38
N ASP A 201 -6.63 12.42 9.39
CA ASP A 201 -7.62 11.34 9.38
C ASP A 201 -8.74 11.65 8.36
N ASP A 202 -8.54 11.19 7.14
CA ASP A 202 -9.44 11.36 6.01
C ASP A 202 -10.06 10.04 5.54
N PHE A 203 -10.00 9.00 6.37
CA PHE A 203 -10.48 7.65 6.04
C PHE A 203 -11.89 7.66 5.44
N MET A 204 -12.85 8.30 6.13
CA MET A 204 -14.24 8.37 5.68
C MET A 204 -14.38 9.10 4.34
N ARG A 205 -13.61 10.17 4.11
CA ARG A 205 -13.64 10.92 2.85
C ARG A 205 -13.12 10.06 1.69
N ARG A 206 -12.05 9.30 1.93
CA ARG A 206 -11.44 8.39 0.95
C ARG A 206 -12.34 7.19 0.64
N ALA A 207 -13.04 6.68 1.66
CA ALA A 207 -14.05 5.63 1.49
C ALA A 207 -15.22 6.08 0.61
N LEU A 208 -15.73 7.30 0.81
CA LEU A 208 -16.80 7.86 -0.03
C LEU A 208 -16.35 8.11 -1.48
N ARG A 209 -15.04 8.27 -1.74
CA ARG A 209 -14.47 8.39 -3.09
C ARG A 209 -14.23 7.04 -3.77
N GLY A 210 -14.48 5.93 -3.09
CA GLY A 210 -14.28 4.59 -3.64
C GLY A 210 -12.82 4.15 -3.71
N GLU A 211 -11.94 4.71 -2.86
CA GLU A 211 -10.53 4.29 -2.80
C GLU A 211 -10.32 2.89 -2.18
N PHE A 212 -11.37 2.35 -1.55
CA PHE A 212 -11.39 1.02 -0.96
C PHE A 212 -12.54 0.21 -1.55
N SER A 213 -12.34 -1.09 -1.62
CA SER A 213 -13.40 -2.05 -1.97
C SER A 213 -13.72 -2.94 -0.79
N SER A 214 -14.90 -3.57 -0.83
CA SER A 214 -15.24 -4.63 0.11
C SER A 214 -15.75 -5.87 -0.64
N ALA A 215 -15.46 -7.03 -0.07
CA ALA A 215 -15.98 -8.32 -0.53
C ALA A 215 -16.73 -9.02 0.61
N GLY A 216 -17.68 -9.90 0.27
CA GLY A 216 -18.52 -10.60 1.24
C GLY A 216 -19.83 -9.87 1.55
N ASN A 217 -20.23 -9.84 2.82
CA ASN A 217 -21.52 -9.29 3.21
C ASN A 217 -21.52 -7.76 3.26
N GLY A 218 -22.02 -7.12 2.21
CA GLY A 218 -22.11 -5.66 2.09
C GLY A 218 -23.01 -4.99 3.15
N TYR A 219 -24.04 -5.68 3.66
CA TYR A 219 -24.87 -5.15 4.74
C TYR A 219 -24.08 -5.05 6.05
N GLU A 220 -23.31 -6.10 6.38
CA GLU A 220 -22.44 -6.11 7.56
C GLU A 220 -21.32 -5.07 7.42
N TYR A 221 -20.73 -4.90 6.24
CA TYR A 221 -19.76 -3.81 5.98
C TYR A 221 -20.33 -2.43 6.33
N LEU A 222 -21.54 -2.10 5.86
CA LEU A 222 -22.18 -0.81 6.16
C LEU A 222 -22.46 -0.65 7.66
N ARG A 223 -22.95 -1.70 8.33
CA ARG A 223 -23.19 -1.71 9.78
C ARG A 223 -21.90 -1.49 10.57
N LEU A 224 -20.76 -1.95 10.04
CA LEU A 224 -19.47 -1.94 10.74
C LEU A 224 -18.56 -0.78 10.32
N THR A 225 -19.10 0.24 9.68
CA THR A 225 -18.35 1.47 9.32
C THR A 225 -17.67 2.11 10.54
N LYS A 226 -18.37 2.21 11.68
CA LYS A 226 -17.81 2.78 12.92
C LYS A 226 -16.70 1.90 13.53
N PRO A 227 -16.90 0.59 13.73
CA PRO A 227 -15.81 -0.33 14.09
C PRO A 227 -14.61 -0.27 13.15
N LEU A 228 -14.85 -0.21 11.84
CA LEU A 228 -13.78 -0.13 10.84
C LEU A 228 -13.01 1.18 10.96
N HIS A 229 -13.68 2.31 11.23
CA HIS A 229 -12.98 3.57 11.51
C HIS A 229 -12.07 3.46 12.73
N ALA A 230 -12.53 2.85 13.84
CA ALA A 230 -11.69 2.61 15.02
C ALA A 230 -10.48 1.70 14.73
N ILE A 231 -10.69 0.64 13.93
CA ILE A 231 -9.61 -0.22 13.42
C ILE A 231 -8.56 0.60 12.67
N ILE A 232 -9.00 1.43 11.72
CA ILE A 232 -8.11 2.27 10.91
C ILE A 232 -7.40 3.32 11.77
N GLN A 233 -8.08 3.94 12.75
CA GLN A 233 -7.46 4.92 13.64
C GLN A 233 -6.34 4.30 14.50
N ASN A 234 -6.58 3.12 15.09
CA ASN A 234 -5.55 2.42 15.85
C ASN A 234 -4.37 1.99 14.98
N ALA A 235 -4.65 1.51 13.77
CA ALA A 235 -3.62 1.16 12.79
C ALA A 235 -2.78 2.38 12.35
N ARG A 236 -3.41 3.54 12.15
CA ARG A 236 -2.73 4.81 11.85
C ARG A 236 -1.83 5.25 13.01
N ALA A 237 -2.34 5.24 14.23
CA ALA A 237 -1.55 5.60 15.41
C ALA A 237 -0.30 4.69 15.53
N MET A 238 -0.50 3.38 15.37
CA MET A 238 0.58 2.39 15.37
C MET A 238 1.64 2.66 14.29
N ALA A 239 1.22 2.97 13.07
CA ALA A 239 2.14 3.27 11.97
C ALA A 239 2.93 4.57 12.19
N ARG A 240 2.29 5.62 12.73
CA ARG A 240 2.93 6.93 12.93
C ARG A 240 3.99 6.92 14.02
N GLU A 241 3.83 6.13 15.08
CA GLU A 241 4.80 6.02 16.17
C GLU A 241 6.17 5.51 15.74
N VAL A 242 6.22 4.70 14.68
CA VAL A 242 7.47 4.12 14.15
C VAL A 242 7.98 4.81 12.89
N HIS A 243 7.16 5.68 12.29
CA HIS A 243 7.50 6.44 11.09
C HIS A 243 8.08 7.83 11.41
N SER A 244 7.74 8.40 12.57
CA SER A 244 8.24 9.69 13.06
C SER A 244 9.73 9.72 13.36
#